data_AF-A0A7Y3NAN9-F1
#
_entry.id   AF-A0A7Y3NAN9-F1
#
_cell.length_a   1.000
_cell.length_b   1.000
_cell.length_c   1.000
_cell.angle_alpha   90.00
_cell.angle_beta   90.00
_cell.angle_gamma   90.00
#
_symmetry.space_group_name_H-M   'P 1'
#
loop_
_entity.id
_entity.type
_entity.pdbx_description
1 polymer ?
#
loop_
_entity_poly.entity_id
_entity_poly.type
_entity_poly.pdbx_seq_one_letter_code
_entity_poly.pdbx_strand_id
1 'polypeptide(L)'
;MADFDGIPARLFDTAGLREAANRVEREGIRRSQDLLTNSDLVFYLADGTQGLNDEDTEILAQREQSGVPWALLWTKCDLSDALPVPAGWLGVSALTGQGLVALTAWVKAQALPETSAPDAVVIDSVRQKQLLDRAVIALKAVHTGLEAGFPVDMVALDVQDALQALGEIVGEVTNADILNHMFGNFCVGK
;
A
#
# COMPACT_ATOMS: atom_id res chain seq x y z
N MET A 1 7.93 -10.95 -4.37
CA MET A 1 6.54 -10.47 -4.22
C MET A 1 5.77 -11.61 -3.58
N ALA A 2 5.08 -11.36 -2.47
CA ALA A 2 4.25 -12.34 -1.78
C ALA A 2 2.78 -12.15 -2.21
N ASP A 3 1.97 -13.19 -2.03
CA ASP A 3 0.53 -13.15 -2.28
C ASP A 3 -0.22 -13.56 -1.02
N PHE A 4 -1.23 -12.78 -0.65
CA PHE A 4 -2.13 -13.04 0.46
C PHE A 4 -3.56 -13.18 -0.06
N ASP A 5 -3.90 -14.34 -0.61
CA ASP A 5 -5.20 -14.63 -1.24
C ASP A 5 -5.58 -13.61 -2.33
N GLY A 6 -4.68 -13.36 -3.28
CA GLY A 6 -4.90 -12.42 -4.38
C GLY A 6 -4.57 -10.97 -4.05
N ILE A 7 -4.05 -10.69 -2.85
CA ILE A 7 -3.47 -9.39 -2.50
C ILE A 7 -1.96 -9.45 -2.76
N PRO A 8 -1.45 -8.79 -3.81
CA PRO A 8 -0.03 -8.75 -4.08
C PRO A 8 0.68 -7.86 -3.05
N ALA A 9 1.61 -8.43 -2.30
CA ALA A 9 2.39 -7.73 -1.29
C ALA A 9 3.87 -7.64 -1.67
N ARG A 10 4.43 -6.45 -1.47
CA ARG A 10 5.89 -6.23 -1.55
C ARG A 10 6.47 -6.29 -0.15
N LEU A 11 7.21 -7.35 0.14
CA LEU A 11 7.90 -7.52 1.42
C LEU A 11 9.24 -6.79 1.38
N PHE A 12 9.49 -5.98 2.40
CA PHE A 12 10.78 -5.34 2.65
C PHE A 12 11.35 -5.93 3.93
N ASP A 13 12.51 -6.58 3.83
CA ASP A 13 13.17 -7.17 4.99
C ASP A 13 13.95 -6.10 5.76
N THR A 14 13.63 -5.93 7.04
CA THR A 14 14.33 -5.04 7.98
C THR A 14 15.36 -5.79 8.82
N ALA A 15 15.27 -7.12 8.95
CA ALA A 15 16.18 -7.93 9.75
C ALA A 15 17.56 -8.04 9.10
N GLY A 16 17.62 -8.13 7.76
CA GLY A 16 18.89 -8.06 7.00
C GLY A 16 19.60 -6.69 7.03
N LEU A 17 18.96 -5.64 7.57
CA LEU A 17 19.58 -4.31 7.68
C LEU A 17 20.36 -4.12 8.99
N ARG A 18 20.19 -4.99 10.00
CA ARG A 18 20.95 -4.96 11.26
C ARG A 18 22.44 -5.28 11.05
N GLU A 19 22.79 -6.20 10.16
CA GLU A 19 24.20 -6.52 9.88
C GLU A 19 24.99 -5.34 9.30
N ALA A 20 24.32 -4.45 8.54
CA ALA A 20 24.90 -3.21 8.04
C ALA A 20 24.98 -2.09 9.09
N ALA A 21 24.27 -2.21 10.21
CA ALA A 21 24.16 -1.18 11.25
C ALA A 21 25.28 -1.20 12.29
N ASN A 22 26.04 -2.30 12.40
CA ASN A 22 27.16 -2.45 13.36
C ASN A 22 28.35 -1.47 13.16
N ARG A 23 28.25 -0.51 12.22
CA ARG A 23 29.25 0.57 12.05
C ARG A 23 28.70 2.00 12.15
N VAL A 24 27.37 2.25 12.18
CA VAL A 24 26.81 3.63 12.11
C VAL A 24 25.45 3.77 12.83
N GLU A 25 25.47 4.12 14.12
CA GLU A 25 24.32 4.08 15.05
C GLU A 25 23.36 5.30 15.00
N ARG A 26 23.25 6.02 13.89
CA ARG A 26 22.21 7.07 13.70
C ARG A 26 21.39 6.90 12.44
N GLU A 27 21.99 6.33 11.40
CA GLU A 27 21.33 6.07 10.12
C GLU A 27 20.36 4.88 10.21
N GLY A 28 20.63 3.92 11.12
CA GLY A 28 19.74 2.77 11.37
C GLY A 28 18.38 3.15 11.96
N ILE A 29 18.36 4.11 12.89
CA ILE A 29 17.11 4.63 13.50
C ILE A 29 16.29 5.39 12.46
N ARG A 30 16.93 6.31 11.71
CA ARG A 30 16.28 7.08 10.64
C ARG A 30 15.68 6.18 9.56
N ARG A 31 16.40 5.15 9.13
CA ARG A 31 15.91 4.22 8.09
C ARG A 31 14.81 3.29 8.57
N SER A 32 14.85 2.87 9.84
CA SER A 32 13.74 2.10 10.43
C SER A 32 12.48 2.96 10.51
N GLN A 33 12.62 4.24 10.87
CA GLN A 33 11.52 5.21 10.83
C GLN A 33 11.02 5.48 9.40
N ASP A 34 11.91 5.63 8.42
CA ASP A 34 11.53 5.84 7.02
C ASP A 34 10.76 4.64 6.46
N LEU A 35 11.15 3.41 6.80
CA LEU A 35 10.44 2.20 6.37
C LEU A 35 9.08 2.05 7.06
N LEU A 36 8.99 2.35 8.35
CA LEU A 36 7.73 2.35 9.09
C LEU A 36 6.76 3.41 8.54
N THR A 37 7.27 4.57 8.12
CA THR A 37 6.44 5.66 7.58
C THR A 37 5.90 5.36 6.18
N ASN A 38 6.62 4.57 5.38
CA ASN A 38 6.26 4.27 3.99
C ASN A 38 5.60 2.90 3.78
N SER A 39 5.32 2.16 4.85
CA SER A 39 4.69 0.83 4.76
C SER A 39 3.18 0.91 4.96
N ASP A 40 2.42 0.17 4.15
CA ASP A 40 0.97 0.05 4.34
C ASP A 40 0.63 -0.85 5.54
N LEU A 41 1.47 -1.83 5.84
CA LEU A 41 1.35 -2.79 6.94
C LEU A 41 2.73 -3.14 7.51
N VAL A 42 2.81 -3.41 8.81
CA VAL A 42 4.05 -3.83 9.49
C VAL A 42 3.86 -5.22 10.09
N PHE A 43 4.81 -6.12 9.84
CA PHE A 43 4.90 -7.39 10.56
C PHE A 43 6.05 -7.32 11.55
N TYR A 44 5.72 -7.39 12.84
CA TYR A 44 6.71 -7.42 13.90
C TYR A 44 6.85 -8.86 14.43
N LEU A 45 8.06 -9.41 14.34
CA LEU A 45 8.33 -10.81 14.66
C LEU A 45 9.12 -10.88 15.97
N ALA A 46 8.53 -11.52 16.98
CA ALA A 46 9.21 -11.87 18.22
C ALA A 46 9.47 -13.39 18.26
N ASP A 47 10.63 -13.79 18.78
CA ASP A 47 10.99 -15.21 18.93
C ASP A 47 10.29 -15.82 20.15
N GLY A 48 9.40 -16.76 19.90
CA GLY A 48 8.59 -17.33 20.96
C GLY A 48 9.36 -18.16 21.99
N THR A 49 10.58 -18.58 21.69
CA THR A 49 11.44 -19.29 22.66
C THR A 49 12.24 -18.35 23.56
N GLN A 50 12.40 -17.08 23.17
CA GLN A 50 13.17 -16.10 23.94
C GLN A 50 12.31 -15.13 24.73
N GLY A 51 11.06 -14.94 24.30
CA GLY A 51 10.18 -13.95 24.92
C GLY A 51 10.46 -12.55 24.38
N LEU A 52 9.84 -11.55 25.04
CA LEU A 52 10.10 -10.14 24.75
C LEU A 52 11.26 -9.64 25.61
N ASN A 53 12.12 -8.82 25.02
CA ASN A 53 13.18 -8.09 25.70
C ASN A 53 12.88 -6.58 25.80
N ASP A 54 13.79 -5.82 26.41
CA ASP A 54 13.64 -4.38 26.60
C ASP A 54 13.58 -3.61 25.26
N GLU A 55 14.35 -4.03 24.25
CA GLU A 55 14.34 -3.45 22.90
C GLU A 55 12.98 -3.63 22.22
N ASP A 56 12.37 -4.81 22.39
CA ASP A 56 11.05 -5.10 21.84
C ASP A 56 9.99 -4.16 22.44
N THR A 57 10.11 -3.87 23.74
CA THR A 57 9.22 -2.95 24.44
C THR A 57 9.34 -1.52 23.90
N GLU A 58 10.56 -1.06 23.62
CA GLU A 58 10.82 0.26 23.03
C GLU A 58 10.25 0.39 21.61
N ILE A 59 10.41 -0.65 20.78
CA ILE A 59 9.87 -0.65 19.40
C ILE A 59 8.34 -0.67 19.44
N LEU A 60 7.74 -1.51 20.30
CA LEU A 60 6.29 -1.59 20.43
C LEU A 60 5.67 -0.29 20.94
N ALA A 61 6.39 0.50 21.76
CA ALA A 61 5.94 1.83 22.18
C ALA A 61 5.86 2.82 21.00
N GLN A 62 6.67 2.65 19.95
CA GLN A 62 6.64 3.50 18.75
C GLN A 62 5.46 3.18 17.83
N ARG A 63 4.82 2.02 17.99
CA ARG A 63 3.68 1.58 17.18
C ARG A 63 2.57 2.64 17.15
N GLU A 64 2.18 3.17 18.30
CA GLU A 64 1.08 4.15 18.42
C GLU A 64 1.36 5.44 17.65
N GLN A 65 2.64 5.79 17.49
CA GLN A 65 3.07 7.00 16.78
C GLN A 65 3.11 6.80 15.26
N SER A 66 3.19 5.55 14.78
CA SER A 66 3.33 5.26 13.35
C SER A 66 2.05 5.44 12.54
N GLY A 67 0.87 5.26 13.14
CA GLY A 67 -0.42 5.32 12.44
C GLY A 67 -0.64 4.17 11.43
N VAL A 68 0.31 3.25 11.29
CA VAL A 68 0.25 2.09 10.41
C VAL A 68 -0.26 0.86 11.19
N PRO A 69 -1.06 -0.04 10.60
CA PRO A 69 -1.45 -1.30 11.25
C PRO A 69 -0.28 -2.27 11.41
N TRP A 70 -0.12 -2.84 12.61
CA TRP A 70 0.92 -3.83 12.91
C TRP A 70 0.31 -5.20 13.22
N ALA A 71 0.83 -6.24 12.58
CA ALA A 71 0.64 -7.62 13.01
C ALA A 71 1.78 -8.03 13.93
N LEU A 72 1.45 -8.38 15.18
CA LEU A 72 2.40 -8.88 16.17
C LEU A 72 2.48 -10.40 16.05
N LEU A 73 3.63 -10.92 15.63
CA LEU A 73 3.84 -12.31 15.28
C LEU A 73 4.76 -12.98 16.30
N TRP A 74 4.21 -13.98 17.00
CA TRP A 74 4.96 -14.83 17.92
C TRP A 74 5.50 -16.05 17.17
N THR A 75 6.74 -15.96 16.72
CA THR A 75 7.35 -16.95 15.84
C THR A 75 7.81 -18.20 16.59
N LYS A 76 8.00 -19.31 15.85
CA LYS A 76 8.46 -20.60 16.38
C LYS A 76 7.55 -21.21 17.46
N CYS A 77 6.26 -20.92 17.38
CA CYS A 77 5.26 -21.43 18.33
C CYS A 77 5.09 -22.96 18.30
N ASP A 78 5.68 -23.64 17.32
CA ASP A 78 5.72 -25.10 17.20
C ASP A 78 6.76 -25.76 18.12
N LEU A 79 7.72 -25.01 18.64
CA LEU A 79 8.76 -25.55 19.51
C LEU A 79 8.24 -25.81 20.93
N SER A 80 8.68 -26.91 21.54
CA SER A 80 8.21 -27.32 22.88
C SER A 80 8.63 -26.38 24.01
N ASP A 81 9.70 -25.62 23.80
CA ASP A 81 10.22 -24.59 24.71
C ASP A 81 9.66 -23.19 24.38
N ALA A 82 8.75 -23.07 23.42
CA ALA A 82 8.09 -21.81 23.12
C ALA A 82 7.22 -21.37 24.31
N LEU A 83 7.37 -20.11 24.70
CA LEU A 83 6.54 -19.47 25.69
C LEU A 83 5.10 -19.31 25.16
N PRO A 84 4.09 -19.25 26.05
CA PRO A 84 2.71 -19.01 25.65
C PRO A 84 2.58 -17.72 24.82
N VAL A 85 1.78 -17.79 23.76
CA VAL A 85 1.50 -16.63 22.90
C VAL A 85 0.80 -15.54 23.73
N PRO A 86 1.36 -14.32 23.83
CA PRO A 86 0.75 -13.25 24.61
C PRO A 86 -0.58 -12.77 24.00
N ALA A 87 -1.44 -12.17 24.83
CA ALA A 87 -2.71 -11.61 24.34
C ALA A 87 -2.45 -10.52 23.28
N GLY A 88 -3.20 -10.57 22.17
CA GLY A 88 -3.03 -9.65 21.05
C GLY A 88 -1.91 -10.03 20.06
N TRP A 89 -1.22 -11.14 20.28
CA TRP A 89 -0.22 -11.69 19.36
C TRP A 89 -0.77 -12.89 18.59
N LEU A 90 -0.28 -13.06 17.37
CA LEU A 90 -0.58 -14.22 16.54
C LEU A 90 0.60 -15.20 16.58
N GLY A 91 0.36 -16.41 17.09
CA GLY A 91 1.34 -17.49 17.05
C GLY A 91 1.54 -17.98 15.61
N VAL A 92 2.77 -17.93 15.12
CA VAL A 92 3.14 -18.38 13.78
C VAL A 92 4.34 -19.33 13.79
N SER A 93 4.33 -20.27 12.85
CA SER A 93 5.46 -21.15 12.59
C SER A 93 5.77 -21.16 11.11
N ALA A 94 6.98 -20.70 10.76
CA ALA A 94 7.46 -20.78 9.39
C ALA A 94 7.75 -22.24 8.95
N LEU A 95 7.99 -23.14 9.91
CA LEU A 95 8.28 -24.55 9.66
C LEU A 95 7.01 -25.34 9.33
N THR A 96 5.96 -25.15 10.14
CA THR A 96 4.70 -25.91 10.00
C THR A 96 3.64 -25.18 9.18
N GLY A 97 3.81 -23.87 8.99
CA GLY A 97 2.79 -23.00 8.39
C GLY A 97 1.67 -22.60 9.36
N GLN A 98 1.75 -23.00 10.63
CA GLN A 98 0.78 -22.60 11.66
C GLN A 98 0.66 -21.06 11.71
N GLY A 99 -0.56 -20.56 11.83
CA GLY A 99 -0.85 -19.14 11.95
C GLY A 99 -0.83 -18.35 10.63
N LEU A 100 -0.29 -18.91 9.54
CA LEU A 100 -0.24 -18.20 8.25
C LEU A 100 -1.63 -17.91 7.68
N VAL A 101 -2.60 -18.81 7.82
CA VAL A 101 -3.98 -18.58 7.38
C VAL A 101 -4.62 -17.39 8.11
N ALA A 102 -4.39 -17.30 9.42
CA ALA A 102 -4.89 -16.19 10.24
C ALA A 102 -4.17 -14.88 9.90
N LEU A 103 -2.88 -14.94 9.58
CA LEU A 103 -2.12 -13.79 9.10
C LEU A 103 -2.66 -13.29 7.75
N THR A 104 -2.93 -14.19 6.80
CA THR A 104 -3.55 -13.85 5.52
C THR A 104 -4.91 -13.20 5.71
N ALA A 105 -5.75 -13.74 6.58
CA ALA A 105 -7.05 -13.14 6.90
C ALA A 105 -6.91 -11.73 7.51
N TRP A 106 -5.93 -11.52 8.39
CA TRP A 106 -5.63 -10.21 8.96
C TRP A 106 -5.20 -9.20 7.89
N VAL A 107 -4.29 -9.59 6.98
CA VAL A 107 -3.85 -8.74 5.87
C VAL A 107 -5.03 -8.31 5.00
N LYS A 108 -5.91 -9.25 4.65
CA LYS A 108 -7.12 -8.95 3.86
C LYS A 108 -8.01 -7.93 4.55
N ALA A 109 -8.26 -8.10 5.85
CA ALA A 109 -9.09 -7.17 6.61
C ALA A 109 -8.51 -5.75 6.68
N GLN A 110 -7.18 -5.60 6.67
CA GLN A 110 -6.54 -4.28 6.65
C GLN A 110 -6.51 -3.65 5.25
N ALA A 111 -6.31 -4.47 4.21
CA ALA A 111 -6.17 -3.99 2.83
C ALA A 111 -7.51 -3.77 2.11
N LEU A 112 -8.56 -4.50 2.49
CA LEU A 112 -9.89 -4.45 1.89
C LEU A 112 -10.94 -4.19 2.99
N PRO A 113 -11.24 -2.93 3.31
CA PRO A 113 -12.34 -2.60 4.22
C PRO A 113 -13.66 -3.18 3.68
N GLU A 114 -14.54 -3.65 4.58
CA GLU A 114 -15.81 -4.36 4.27
C GLU A 114 -16.79 -3.58 3.36
N THR A 115 -16.52 -2.32 3.04
CA THR A 115 -17.24 -1.51 2.05
C THR A 115 -17.06 -1.97 0.60
N SER A 116 -16.22 -2.97 0.34
CA SER A 116 -16.01 -3.54 -0.99
C SER A 116 -17.19 -4.43 -1.35
N ALA A 117 -18.23 -3.85 -1.95
CA ALA A 117 -19.34 -4.62 -2.51
C ALA A 117 -18.79 -5.69 -3.49
N PRO A 118 -19.33 -6.92 -3.50
CA PRO A 118 -18.80 -8.02 -4.33
C PRO A 118 -18.85 -7.74 -5.85
N ASP A 119 -19.60 -6.72 -6.29
CA ASP A 119 -19.68 -6.23 -7.67
C ASP A 119 -19.06 -4.83 -7.85
N ALA A 120 -18.22 -4.37 -6.91
CA ALA A 120 -17.54 -3.09 -7.06
C ALA A 120 -16.56 -3.17 -8.24
N VAL A 121 -16.76 -2.31 -9.23
CA VAL A 121 -15.79 -2.10 -10.31
C VAL A 121 -14.46 -1.69 -9.66
N VAL A 122 -13.47 -2.58 -9.71
CA VAL A 122 -12.16 -2.35 -9.12
C VAL A 122 -11.32 -1.52 -10.09
N ILE A 123 -10.73 -0.44 -9.57
CA ILE A 123 -9.78 0.39 -10.30
C ILE A 123 -8.40 -0.24 -10.10
N ASP A 124 -7.99 -1.09 -11.04
CA ASP A 124 -6.81 -1.95 -10.91
C ASP A 124 -5.46 -1.26 -11.19
N SER A 125 -5.47 -0.01 -11.65
CA SER A 125 -4.24 0.72 -11.96
C SER A 125 -4.25 2.17 -11.49
N VAL A 126 -3.07 2.65 -11.07
CA VAL A 126 -2.83 4.08 -10.76
C VAL A 126 -3.22 4.96 -11.95
N ARG A 127 -2.99 4.49 -13.18
CA ARG A 127 -3.40 5.19 -14.41
C ARG A 127 -4.92 5.38 -14.47
N GLN A 128 -5.70 4.31 -14.30
CA GLN A 128 -7.17 4.40 -14.32
C GLN A 128 -7.68 5.29 -13.19
N LYS A 129 -7.08 5.22 -12.00
CA LYS A 129 -7.39 6.14 -10.90
C LYS A 129 -7.17 7.59 -11.29
N GLN A 130 -6.00 7.94 -11.83
CA GLN A 130 -5.67 9.30 -12.25
C GLN A 130 -6.63 9.84 -13.31
N LEU A 131 -7.02 8.99 -14.28
CA LEU A 131 -7.98 9.35 -15.30
C LEU A 131 -9.39 9.58 -14.73
N LEU A 132 -9.82 8.74 -13.79
CA LEU A 132 -11.09 8.95 -13.08
C LEU A 132 -11.07 10.21 -12.23
N ASP A 133 -9.97 10.47 -11.50
CA ASP A 133 -9.80 11.69 -10.71
C ASP A 133 -9.89 12.93 -11.61
N ARG A 134 -9.24 12.92 -12.78
CA ARG A 134 -9.34 13.99 -13.79
C ARG A 134 -10.79 14.16 -14.27
N ALA A 135 -11.49 13.08 -14.59
CA ALA A 135 -12.89 13.13 -15.02
C ALA A 135 -13.79 13.73 -13.94
N VAL A 136 -13.60 13.34 -12.67
CA VAL A 136 -14.35 13.87 -11.53
C VAL A 136 -14.10 15.36 -11.32
N ILE A 137 -12.84 15.81 -11.42
CA ILE A 137 -12.49 17.23 -11.31
C ILE A 137 -13.19 18.04 -12.41
N ALA A 138 -13.11 17.58 -13.66
CA ALA A 138 -13.73 18.24 -14.79
C ALA A 138 -15.26 18.30 -14.66
N LEU A 139 -15.92 17.20 -14.27
CA LEU A 139 -17.36 17.17 -14.04
C LEU A 139 -17.81 18.09 -12.89
N LYS A 140 -17.00 18.23 -11.84
CA LYS A 140 -17.25 19.21 -10.77
C LYS A 140 -17.14 20.64 -11.26
N ALA A 141 -16.18 20.92 -12.14
CA ALA A 141 -16.05 22.23 -12.79
C ALA A 141 -17.28 22.52 -13.67
N VAL A 142 -17.74 21.54 -14.45
CA VAL A 142 -19.00 21.63 -15.22
C VAL A 142 -20.19 21.97 -14.32
N HIS A 143 -20.37 21.20 -13.24
CA HIS A 143 -21.48 21.41 -12.32
C HIS A 143 -21.45 22.82 -11.70
N THR A 144 -20.28 23.23 -11.20
CA THR A 144 -20.09 24.58 -10.63
C THR A 144 -20.32 25.68 -11.65
N GLY A 145 -19.84 25.50 -12.88
CA GLY A 145 -19.98 26.48 -13.96
C GLY A 145 -21.44 26.67 -14.40
N LEU A 146 -22.22 25.58 -14.45
CA LEU A 146 -23.66 25.63 -14.73
C LEU A 146 -24.43 26.33 -13.60
N GLU A 147 -24.12 26.03 -12.34
CA GLU A 147 -24.74 26.69 -11.19
C GLU A 147 -24.40 28.19 -11.11
N ALA A 148 -23.18 28.57 -11.51
CA ALA A 148 -22.74 29.96 -11.60
C ALA A 148 -23.32 30.73 -12.82
N GLY A 149 -24.06 30.06 -13.70
CA GLY A 149 -24.67 30.66 -14.88
C GLY A 149 -23.67 31.01 -15.99
N PHE A 150 -22.53 30.31 -16.06
CA PHE A 150 -21.57 30.51 -17.15
C PHE A 150 -22.17 30.11 -18.51
N PRO A 151 -21.75 30.77 -19.60
CA PRO A 151 -22.13 30.37 -20.95
C PRO A 151 -21.74 28.92 -21.22
N VAL A 152 -22.61 28.20 -21.92
CA VAL A 152 -22.40 26.78 -22.26
C VAL A 152 -21.08 26.56 -23.00
N ASP A 153 -20.66 27.51 -23.84
CA ASP A 153 -19.39 27.45 -24.57
C ASP A 153 -18.16 27.39 -23.66
N MET A 154 -18.23 28.02 -22.46
CA MET A 154 -17.14 27.95 -21.49
C MET A 154 -17.13 26.60 -20.76
N VAL A 155 -18.31 26.09 -20.41
CA VAL A 155 -18.47 24.80 -19.73
C VAL A 155 -18.15 23.61 -20.65
N ALA A 156 -18.31 23.79 -21.97
CA ALA A 156 -18.06 22.75 -22.96
C ALA A 156 -16.62 22.22 -22.93
N LEU A 157 -15.64 23.06 -22.58
CA LEU A 157 -14.24 22.63 -22.44
C LEU A 157 -14.08 21.60 -21.31
N ASP A 158 -14.68 21.85 -20.16
CA ASP A 158 -14.62 20.91 -19.02
C ASP A 158 -15.37 19.60 -19.34
N VAL A 159 -16.46 19.66 -20.12
CA VAL A 159 -17.14 18.45 -20.62
C VAL A 159 -16.23 17.64 -21.54
N GLN A 160 -15.50 18.30 -22.44
CA GLN A 160 -14.53 17.63 -23.32
C GLN A 160 -13.40 16.97 -22.53
N ASP A 161 -12.89 17.65 -21.49
CA ASP A 161 -11.85 17.10 -20.61
C ASP A 161 -12.32 15.85 -19.85
N ALA A 162 -13.57 15.87 -19.36
CA ALA A 162 -14.16 14.69 -18.73
C ALA A 162 -14.31 13.52 -19.72
N LEU A 163 -14.81 13.80 -20.93
CA LEU A 163 -14.97 12.79 -21.98
C LEU A 163 -13.64 12.20 -22.42
N GLN A 164 -12.60 13.02 -22.59
CA GLN A 164 -11.27 12.55 -22.97
C GLN A 164 -10.70 11.61 -21.89
N ALA A 165 -10.77 12.01 -20.62
CA ALA A 165 -10.27 11.20 -19.52
C ALA A 165 -10.99 9.85 -19.42
N LEU A 166 -12.30 9.82 -19.68
CA LEU A 166 -13.08 8.57 -19.73
C LEU A 166 -12.76 7.73 -20.99
N GLY A 167 -12.56 8.35 -22.15
CA GLY A 167 -12.15 7.67 -23.38
C GLY A 167 -10.81 6.96 -23.24
N GLU A 168 -9.82 7.63 -22.63
CA GLU A 168 -8.49 7.06 -22.33
C GLU A 168 -8.54 5.84 -21.38
N ILE A 169 -9.59 5.74 -20.55
CA ILE A 169 -9.82 4.55 -19.70
C ILE A 169 -10.28 3.36 -20.54
N VAL A 170 -11.19 3.60 -21.49
CA VAL A 170 -11.75 2.58 -22.39
C VAL A 170 -10.77 2.21 -23.54
N GLY A 171 -9.67 2.96 -23.67
CA GLY A 171 -8.64 2.72 -24.69
C GLY A 171 -8.91 3.45 -26.01
N GLU A 172 -9.76 4.48 -25.99
CA GLU A 172 -9.85 5.42 -27.09
C GLU A 172 -8.52 6.18 -27.18
N VAL A 173 -7.78 5.93 -28.26
CA VAL A 173 -6.46 6.53 -28.47
C VAL A 173 -6.64 8.01 -28.81
N THR A 174 -6.08 8.89 -27.99
CA THR A 174 -6.06 10.32 -28.27
C THR A 174 -4.86 10.67 -29.17
N ASN A 175 -4.93 11.80 -29.88
CA ASN A 175 -3.78 12.28 -30.67
C ASN A 175 -2.52 12.51 -29.80
N ALA A 176 -2.68 12.80 -28.51
CA ALA A 176 -1.58 12.99 -27.58
C ALA A 176 -0.82 11.67 -27.29
N ASP A 177 -1.53 10.55 -27.23
CA ASP A 177 -0.93 9.21 -27.03
C ASP A 177 -0.09 8.78 -28.23
N ILE A 178 -0.55 9.11 -29.45
CA ILE A 178 0.21 8.88 -30.69
C ILE A 178 1.53 9.66 -30.65
N LEU A 179 1.49 10.93 -30.25
CA LEU A 179 2.67 11.78 -30.16
C LEU A 179 3.64 11.28 -29.09
N ASN A 180 3.17 10.93 -27.89
CA ASN A 180 4.01 10.40 -26.81
C ASN A 180 4.66 9.06 -27.19
N HIS A 181 3.97 8.19 -27.93
CA HIS A 181 4.55 6.93 -28.41
C HIS A 181 5.55 7.15 -29.56
N MET A 182 5.36 8.19 -30.39
CA MET A 182 6.34 8.56 -31.43
C MET A 182 7.61 9.18 -30.85
N PHE A 183 7.52 9.95 -29.77
CA PHE A 183 8.66 10.69 -29.20
C PHE A 183 9.26 10.07 -27.93
N GLY A 184 8.56 9.17 -27.25
CA GLY A 184 9.01 8.53 -26.00
C GLY A 184 10.15 7.52 -26.17
N ASN A 185 10.34 6.98 -27.38
CA ASN A 185 11.43 6.05 -27.71
C ASN A 185 12.65 6.71 -28.37
N PHE A 186 12.64 8.04 -28.53
CA PHE A 186 13.84 8.76 -28.93
C PHE A 186 14.68 9.03 -27.68
N CYS A 187 15.70 8.20 -27.46
CA CYS A 187 16.84 8.61 -26.65
C CYS A 187 17.33 9.96 -27.19
N VAL A 188 17.18 11.03 -26.41
CA VAL A 188 17.85 12.29 -26.69
C VAL A 188 19.33 12.02 -26.49
N GLY A 189 20.04 11.77 -27.59
CA GLY A 189 21.48 11.58 -27.58
C GLY A 189 22.19 12.86 -27.20
N LYS A 190 22.60 12.95 -25.93
CA LYS A 190 23.97 13.31 -25.55
C LYS A 190 24.30 12.82 -24.15
#